data_AF-A0A7D4QN08-F1
#
_entry.id   AF-A0A7D4QN08-F1
#
_cell.length_a   1.000
_cell.length_b   1.000
_cell.length_c   1.000
_cell.angle_alpha   90.00
_cell.angle_beta   90.00
_cell.angle_gamma   90.00
#
_symmetry.space_group_name_H-M   'P 1'
#
loop_
_entity.id
_entity.type
_entity.pdbx_description
1 polymer ?
#
loop_
_entity_poly.entity_id
_entity_poly.type
_entity_poly.pdbx_seq_one_letter_code
_entity_poly.pdbx_strand_id
1 'polypeptide(L)'
;MLSYIIFALFSLMLFMQMLNQPKETNIYKQSTFWLGGAVLVFSVISPLCFGVDFYLSNHHIETAVLGNIILYLNCAYYATLGYAINLEKKQSSVSAI
;
A
#
# COMPACT_ATOMS: atom_id res chain seq x y z
N MET A 1 7.04 1.27 -16.79
CA MET A 1 5.67 1.81 -16.70
C MET A 1 4.59 0.73 -16.75
N LEU A 2 4.57 -0.14 -17.76
CA LEU A 2 3.58 -1.24 -17.84
C LEU A 2 3.54 -2.12 -16.57
N SER A 3 4.70 -2.43 -16.00
CA SER A 3 4.83 -3.20 -14.76
C SER A 3 4.10 -2.59 -13.56
N TYR A 4 4.11 -1.25 -13.42
CA TYR A 4 3.41 -0.55 -12.33
C TYR A 4 1.90 -0.58 -12.51
N ILE A 5 1.42 -0.47 -13.75
CA ILE A 5 -0.02 -0.57 -14.06
C ILE A 5 -0.52 -1.99 -13.75
N ILE A 6 0.22 -3.01 -14.21
CA ILE A 6 -0.09 -4.41 -13.93
C ILE A 6 -0.08 -4.66 -12.42
N PHE A 7 0.93 -4.16 -11.71
CA PHE A 7 1.02 -4.28 -10.25
C PHE A 7 -0.15 -3.61 -9.53
N ALA A 8 -0.58 -2.42 -9.96
CA ALA A 8 -1.74 -1.73 -9.40
C ALA A 8 -3.04 -2.49 -9.66
N LEU A 9 -3.23 -3.05 -10.86
CA LEU A 9 -4.39 -3.88 -11.20
C LEU A 9 -4.45 -5.15 -10.35
N PHE A 10 -3.33 -5.86 -10.17
CA PHE A 10 -3.28 -7.03 -9.29
C PHE A 10 -3.55 -6.67 -7.83
N SER A 11 -2.99 -5.55 -7.35
CA SER A 11 -3.22 -5.06 -5.99
C SER A 11 -4.70 -4.73 -5.76
N LEU A 12 -5.34 -4.09 -6.74
CA LEU A 12 -6.76 -3.77 -6.71
C LEU A 12 -7.62 -5.04 -6.74
N MET A 13 -7.26 -6.01 -7.58
CA MET A 13 -7.98 -7.28 -7.67
C MET A 13 -7.91 -8.07 -6.36
N LEU A 14 -6.75 -8.11 -5.72
CA LEU A 14 -6.58 -8.73 -4.39
C LEU A 14 -7.41 -8.02 -3.32
N PHE A 15 -7.45 -6.69 -3.36
CA PHE A 15 -8.26 -5.90 -2.42
C PHE A 15 -9.76 -6.13 -2.63
N MET A 16 -10.22 -6.15 -3.88
CA MET A 16 -11.60 -6.49 -4.26
C MET A 16 -11.99 -7.90 -3.82
N GLN A 17 -11.10 -8.89 -4.02
CA GLN A 17 -11.35 -10.26 -3.60
C GLN A 17 -11.56 -10.36 -2.09
N MET A 18 -10.78 -9.62 -1.30
CA MET A 18 -10.94 -9.57 0.15
C MET A 18 -12.25 -8.89 0.58
N LEU A 19 -12.70 -7.84 -0.12
CA LEU A 19 -14.01 -7.20 0.15
C LEU A 19 -15.19 -8.12 -0.19
N ASN A 20 -15.08 -8.92 -1.25
CA ASN A 20 -16.14 -9.82 -1.72
C ASN A 20 -16.24 -11.13 -0.91
N GLN A 21 -15.21 -11.46 -0.13
CA GLN A 21 -15.21 -12.61 0.78
C GLN A 21 -14.92 -12.15 2.22
N PRO A 22 -15.83 -11.35 2.82
CA PRO A 22 -15.61 -10.87 4.17
C PRO A 22 -15.64 -12.05 5.13
N LYS A 23 -14.52 -12.31 5.81
CA LYS A 23 -14.54 -13.18 7.01
C LYS A 23 -15.52 -12.58 8.01
N GLU A 24 -16.14 -13.39 8.87
CA GLU A 24 -17.11 -12.94 9.89
C GLU A 24 -16.53 -11.93 10.92
N THR A 25 -15.24 -11.61 10.83
CA THR A 25 -14.56 -10.64 11.68
C THR A 25 -14.53 -9.26 11.02
N ASN A 26 -14.65 -8.21 11.83
CA ASN A 26 -14.56 -6.82 11.38
C ASN A 26 -13.33 -6.61 10.46
N ILE A 27 -13.58 -6.07 9.26
CA ILE A 27 -12.61 -5.88 8.18
C ILE A 27 -11.35 -5.12 8.66
N TYR A 28 -11.52 -4.13 9.53
CA TYR A 28 -10.39 -3.35 10.08
C TYR A 28 -9.47 -4.13 11.03
N LYS A 29 -9.89 -5.31 11.51
CA LYS A 29 -9.05 -6.19 12.33
C LYS A 29 -8.27 -7.20 11.49
N GLN A 30 -8.54 -7.29 10.20
CA GLN A 30 -7.90 -8.27 9.32
C GLN A 30 -6.55 -7.74 8.82
N SER A 31 -5.48 -8.51 9.01
CA SER A 31 -4.14 -8.22 8.46
C SER A 31 -4.19 -7.99 6.95
N THR A 32 -4.96 -8.82 6.24
CA THR A 32 -5.13 -8.77 4.79
C THR A 32 -5.73 -7.45 4.29
N PHE A 33 -6.57 -6.78 5.10
CA PHE A 33 -7.09 -5.46 4.76
C PHE A 33 -6.00 -4.40 4.74
N TRP A 34 -5.20 -4.34 5.79
CA TRP A 34 -4.10 -3.38 5.91
C TRP A 34 -2.99 -3.65 4.91
N LEU A 35 -2.67 -4.92 4.66
CA LEU A 35 -1.72 -5.32 3.61
C LEU A 35 -2.22 -4.93 2.22
N GLY A 36 -3.43 -5.36 1.85
CA GLY A 36 -3.99 -5.08 0.54
C GLY A 36 -4.17 -3.58 0.30
N GLY A 37 -4.63 -2.84 1.31
CA GLY A 37 -4.77 -1.38 1.25
C GLY A 37 -3.42 -0.67 1.10
N ALA A 38 -2.42 -1.04 1.90
CA ALA A 38 -1.09 -0.44 1.81
C ALA A 38 -0.43 -0.69 0.44
N VAL A 39 -0.52 -1.93 -0.05
CA VAL A 39 0.02 -2.32 -1.36
C VAL A 39 -0.70 -1.57 -2.50
N LEU A 40 -2.03 -1.45 -2.43
CA LEU A 40 -2.81 -0.69 -3.41
C LEU A 40 -2.42 0.80 -3.42
N VAL A 41 -2.42 1.44 -2.25
CA VAL A 41 -2.04 2.86 -2.11
C VAL A 41 -0.63 3.10 -2.64
N PHE A 42 0.33 2.25 -2.27
CA PHE A 42 1.71 2.35 -2.73
C PHE A 42 1.83 2.15 -4.24
N SER A 43 1.08 1.20 -4.81
CA SER A 43 1.08 0.89 -6.25
C SER A 43 0.52 2.02 -7.12
N VAL A 44 -0.40 2.83 -6.59
CA VAL A 44 -0.99 3.97 -7.30
C VAL A 44 -0.15 5.23 -7.12
N ILE A 45 0.31 5.52 -5.91
CA ILE A 45 1.02 6.78 -5.61
C ILE A 45 2.44 6.75 -6.18
N SER A 46 3.15 5.62 -6.13
CA SER A 46 4.54 5.53 -6.64
C SER A 46 4.68 5.93 -8.11
N PRO A 47 3.90 5.38 -9.07
CA PRO A 47 3.99 5.81 -10.47
C PRO A 47 3.56 7.26 -10.69
N LEU A 48 2.62 7.79 -9.88
CA LEU A 48 2.27 9.22 -9.92
C LEU A 48 3.46 10.09 -9.49
N CYS A 49 4.14 9.73 -8.40
CA CYS A 49 5.35 10.42 -7.96
C CYS A 49 6.43 10.39 -9.05
N PHE A 50 6.66 9.25 -9.71
CA PHE A 50 7.61 9.18 -10.83
C PHE A 50 7.19 10.07 -12.03
N GLY A 51 5.90 10.12 -12.35
CA GLY A 51 5.40 10.99 -13.42
C GLY A 51 5.59 12.47 -13.11
N VAL A 52 5.33 12.87 -11.87
CA VAL A 52 5.56 14.24 -11.39
C VAL A 52 7.05 14.56 -11.36
N ASP A 53 7.89 13.64 -10.86
CA ASP A 53 9.35 13.82 -10.83
C ASP A 53 9.92 14.06 -12.23
N PHE A 54 9.49 13.25 -13.20
CA PHE A 54 9.87 13.42 -14.59
C PHE A 54 9.44 14.77 -15.16
N TYR A 55 8.22 15.22 -14.86
CA TYR A 55 7.73 16.52 -15.31
C TYR A 55 8.52 17.68 -14.69
N LEU A 56 8.74 17.64 -13.37
CA LEU A 56 9.48 18.68 -12.64
C LEU A 56 10.94 18.74 -13.05
N SER A 57 11.58 17.58 -13.24
CA SER A 57 12.96 17.50 -13.73
C SER A 57 13.11 18.11 -15.13
N ASN A 58 12.16 17.87 -16.03
CA ASN A 58 12.19 18.46 -17.37
C ASN A 58 12.00 20.00 -17.36
N HIS A 59 11.34 20.53 -16.33
CA HIS A 59 11.10 21.97 -16.17
C HIS A 59 12.10 22.61 -15.19
N HIS A 60 13.13 21.89 -14.75
CA HIS A 60 14.16 22.35 -13.80
C HIS A 60 13.58 22.91 -12.49
N ILE A 61 12.45 22.36 -12.05
CA ILE A 61 11.79 22.74 -10.79
C ILE A 61 12.39 21.91 -9.66
N GLU A 62 12.56 22.53 -8.49
CA GLU A 62 13.12 21.87 -7.30
C GLU A 62 12.30 20.64 -6.88
N THR A 63 12.94 19.47 -6.84
CA THR A 63 12.31 18.18 -6.54
C THR A 63 12.39 17.78 -5.05
N ALA A 64 12.99 18.62 -4.20
CA ALA A 64 13.19 18.32 -2.78
C ALA A 64 11.88 18.00 -2.03
N VAL A 65 10.80 18.73 -2.36
CA VAL A 65 9.47 18.50 -1.78
C VAL A 65 8.94 17.11 -2.15
N LEU A 66 9.15 16.69 -3.41
CA LEU A 66 8.70 15.39 -3.89
C LEU A 66 9.48 14.24 -3.23
N GLY A 67 10.79 14.44 -3.01
CA GLY A 67 11.64 13.51 -2.25
C GLY A 67 11.11 13.27 -0.83
N ASN A 68 10.70 14.34 -0.13
CA ASN A 68 10.09 14.22 1.19
C ASN A 68 8.75 13.46 1.16
N ILE A 69 7.91 13.71 0.14
CA ILE A 69 6.64 13.00 -0.03
C ILE A 69 6.88 11.49 -0.21
N ILE A 70 7.84 11.11 -1.06
CA ILE A 70 8.22 9.72 -1.29
C ILE A 70 8.74 9.08 0.01
N LEU A 71 9.55 9.81 0.79
CA LEU A 71 10.05 9.34 2.08
C LEU A 71 8.90 9.05 3.06
N TYR A 72 7.98 10.00 3.27
CA TYR A 72 6.84 9.81 4.16
C TYR A 72 5.93 8.67 3.70
N LEU A 73 5.72 8.51 2.39
CA LEU A 73 4.95 7.41 1.82
C LEU A 73 5.59 6.06 2.14
N ASN A 74 6.91 5.94 2.00
CA ASN A 74 7.63 4.72 2.36
C ASN A 74 7.53 4.43 3.86
N CYS A 75 7.71 5.44 4.72
CA CYS A 75 7.53 5.27 6.17
C CYS A 75 6.13 4.78 6.52
N ALA A 76 5.08 5.38 5.93
CA ALA A 76 3.71 4.97 6.14
C ALA A 76 3.44 3.54 5.63
N TYR A 77 3.99 3.18 4.48
CA TYR A 77 3.89 1.85 3.91
C TYR A 77 4.51 0.79 4.84
N TYR A 78 5.76 0.97 5.26
CA TYR A 78 6.43 0.03 6.16
C TYR A 78 5.80 -0.02 7.55
N ALA A 79 5.32 1.10 8.08
CA ALA A 79 4.57 1.12 9.33
C ALA A 79 3.28 0.30 9.23
N THR A 80 2.55 0.43 8.12
CA THR A 80 1.32 -0.33 7.88
C THR A 80 1.58 -1.82 7.68
N LEU A 81 2.67 -2.19 6.99
CA LEU A 81 3.13 -3.58 6.90
C LEU A 81 3.43 -4.17 8.28
N GLY A 82 4.20 -3.45 9.10
CA GLY A 82 4.51 -3.89 10.46
C GLY A 82 3.26 -4.03 11.33
N TYR A 83 2.30 -3.12 11.18
CA TYR A 83 1.00 -3.20 11.86
C TYR A 83 0.19 -4.42 11.42
N ALA A 84 0.12 -4.69 10.11
CA ALA A 84 -0.60 -5.85 9.58
C ALA A 84 -0.01 -7.18 10.07
N ILE A 85 1.32 -7.32 10.04
CA ILE A 85 2.01 -8.51 10.56
C ILE A 85 1.71 -8.72 12.05
N ASN A 86 1.68 -7.64 12.84
CA ASN A 86 1.34 -7.72 14.26
C ASN A 86 -0.12 -8.12 14.51
N LEU A 87 -1.05 -7.68 13.66
CA LEU A 87 -2.45 -8.12 13.71
C LEU A 87 -2.58 -9.62 13.42
N GLU A 88 -1.86 -10.12 12.43
CA GLU A 88 -1.88 -11.54 12.07
C GLU A 88 -1.36 -12.42 13.20
N LYS A 89 -0.22 -12.05 13.81
CA LYS A 89 0.32 -12.75 14.99
C LYS A 89 -0.70 -12.83 16.12
N LYS A 90 -1.42 -11.73 16.41
CA LYS A 90 -2.47 -11.71 17.43
C LYS A 90 -3.64 -12.64 17.08
N GLN A 91 -4.08 -12.66 15.82
CA GLN A 91 -5.16 -13.55 15.38
C GLN A 91 -4.75 -15.03 15.47
N SER A 92 -3.53 -15.39 15.06
CA SER A 92 -3.03 -16.76 15.15
C SER A 92 -2.88 -17.24 16.61
N SER A 93 -2.48 -16.37 17.54
CA SER A 93 -2.39 -16.75 18.96
C SER A 93 -3.74 -17.00 19.63
N VAL A 94 -4.81 -16.35 19.16
CA VAL A 94 -6.17 -16.53 19.71
C VAL A 94 -6.85 -17.77 19.14
N SER A 95 -6.52 -18.17 17.91
CA SER A 95 -7.07 -19.38 17.27
C SER A 95 -6.42 -20.69 17.74
N ALA A 96 -5.33 -20.62 18.51
CA ALA A 96 -4.59 -21.79 19.01
C ALA A 96 -5.04 -22.26 20.40
N ILE A 97 -6.09 -21.63 20.96
CA ILE A 97 -6.75 -21.96 22.23
C ILE A 97 -8.17 -22.42 21.91
#